data_AF-A0A2W0AIE3-F1
#
_entry.id   AF-A0A2W0AIE3-F1
#
_cell.length_a   1.000
_cell.length_b   1.000
_cell.length_c   1.000
_cell.angle_alpha   90.00
_cell.angle_beta   90.00
_cell.angle_gamma   90.00
#
_symmetry.space_group_name_H-M   'P 1'
#
loop_
_entity.id
_entity.type
_entity.pdbx_description
1 polymer ?
#
loop_
_entity_poly.entity_id
_entity_poly.type
_entity_poly.pdbx_seq_one_letter_code
_entity_poly.pdbx_strand_id
1 'polypeptide(L)' 'MTGSRRPDGRPHSIPLWGFWLEGALYFGTARSSRLARNLARQPVVSVHPGIGRRCGDS' A
#
# COMPACT_ATOMS: atom_id res chain seq x y z
N MET A 1 1.35 4.66 1.88
CA MET A 1 1.43 5.03 0.46
C MET A 1 2.51 4.19 -0.15
N THR A 2 2.12 3.04 -0.69
CA THR A 2 2.95 2.13 -1.45
C THR A 2 2.89 2.54 -2.91
N GLY A 3 3.98 3.07 -3.48
CA GLY A 3 3.99 3.57 -4.87
C GLY A 3 4.27 2.44 -5.88
N SER A 4 3.32 2.11 -6.76
CA SER A 4 3.55 1.18 -7.89
C SER A 4 3.38 1.91 -9.23
N ARG A 5 4.36 1.80 -10.14
CA ARG A 5 4.42 2.59 -11.39
C ARG A 5 3.55 1.95 -12.48
N ARG A 6 2.72 2.75 -13.17
CA ARG A 6 2.07 2.37 -14.44
C ARG A 6 3.04 2.63 -15.63
N PRO A 7 2.85 2.01 -16.80
CA PRO A 7 3.65 2.28 -18.01
C PRO A 7 3.66 3.78 -18.39
N ASP A 8 2.55 4.46 -18.11
CA ASP A 8 2.27 5.88 -18.32
C ASP A 8 2.97 6.80 -17.28
N GLY A 9 3.91 6.28 -16.50
CA GLY A 9 4.79 7.04 -15.61
C GLY A 9 4.16 7.53 -14.30
N ARG A 10 2.83 7.49 -14.15
CA ARG A 10 2.17 7.91 -12.89
C ARG A 10 2.22 6.80 -11.82
N PRO A 11 2.82 7.05 -10.64
CA PRO A 11 2.77 6.14 -9.52
C PRO A 11 1.32 6.04 -9.02
N HIS A 12 0.77 4.83 -9.05
CA HIS A 12 -0.54 4.52 -8.50
C HIS A 12 -0.37 4.15 -7.03
N SER A 13 -0.52 5.15 -6.17
CA SER A 13 -0.64 4.95 -4.72
C SER A 13 -2.08 4.60 -4.38
N ILE A 14 -2.29 3.47 -3.73
CA ILE A 14 -3.60 3.08 -3.18
C ILE A 14 -3.55 3.10 -1.65
N PRO A 15 -4.63 3.56 -0.97
CA PRO A 15 -4.75 3.36 0.46
C PRO A 15 -4.96 1.86 0.73
N LEU A 16 -4.17 1.32 1.65
CA LEU A 16 -4.32 -0.03 2.15
C LEU A 16 -4.42 0.05 3.66
N TRP A 17 -5.27 -0.80 4.21
CA TRP A 17 -5.19 -1.13 5.61
C TRP A 17 -4.22 -2.30 5.80
N GLY A 18 -3.49 -2.30 6.90
CA GLY A 18 -2.50 -3.32 7.19
C GLY A 18 -1.97 -3.22 8.61
N PHE A 19 -1.29 -4.27 9.03
CA PHE A 19 -0.69 -4.40 10.36
C PHE A 19 0.82 -4.36 10.25
N TRP A 20 1.45 -3.70 11.21
CA TRP A 20 2.88 -3.84 11.44
C TRP A 20 3.09 -4.84 12.57
N LEU A 21 3.66 -6.01 12.25
CA LEU A 21 3.92 -7.08 13.21
C LEU A 21 5.33 -7.60 12.98
N GLU A 22 6.13 -7.69 14.05
CA GLU A 22 7.46 -8.31 14.03
C GLU A 22 8.40 -7.75 12.94
N GLY A 23 8.33 -6.44 12.67
CA GLY A 23 9.18 -5.80 11.66
C GLY A 23 8.71 -5.99 10.21
N ALA A 24 7.54 -6.59 10.00
CA ALA A 24 6.93 -6.78 8.69
C ALA A 24 5.57 -6.09 8.58
N LEU A 25 5.24 -5.64 7.36
CA LEU A 25 3.92 -5.10 7.02
C LEU A 25 3.05 -6.19 6.40
N TYR A 26 1.92 -6.48 7.03
CA TYR A 26 0.89 -7.38 6.54
C TYR A 26 -0.29 -6.58 5.97
N PHE A 27 -0.69 -6.85 4.74
CA PHE A 27 -1.84 -6.20 4.11
C PHE A 27 -2.56 -7.15 3.15
N GLY A 28 -3.86 -6.94 2.96
CA GLY A 28 -4.68 -7.70 2.01
C GLY A 28 -5.08 -6.87 0.78
N THR A 29 -5.11 -7.49 -0.39
CA THR A 29 -5.67 -6.87 -1.61
C THR A 29 -6.25 -7.94 -2.54
N ALA A 30 -7.18 -7.57 -3.41
CA ALA A 30 -7.74 -8.50 -4.39
C ALA A 30 -6.64 -8.97 -5.37
N ARG A 31 -6.64 -10.27 -5.72
CA ARG A 31 -5.69 -10.84 -6.70
C ARG A 31 -5.78 -10.19 -8.09
N SER A 32 -6.97 -9.72 -8.46
CA SER A 32 -7.21 -9.00 -9.72
C SER A 32 -6.72 -7.55 -9.69
N SER A 33 -6.32 -7.02 -8.53
CA SER A 33 -5.89 -5.64 -8.39
C SER A 33 -4.57 -5.36 -9.15
N ARG A 34 -4.39 -4.11 -9.57
CA ARG A 34 -3.14 -3.67 -10.20
C ARG A 34 -1.96 -3.79 -9.24
N LEU A 35 -2.19 -3.59 -7.93
CA LEU A 35 -1.16 -3.79 -6.91
C LEU A 35 -0.68 -5.23 -6.88
N ALA A 36 -1.60 -6.21 -6.81
CA ALA A 36 -1.23 -7.62 -6.79
C ALA A 36 -0.45 -8.04 -8.06
N ARG A 37 -0.91 -7.58 -9.23
CA ARG A 37 -0.23 -7.84 -10.50
C ARG A 37 1.16 -7.18 -10.58
N ASN A 38 1.31 -5.98 -10.03
CA ASN A 38 2.60 -5.29 -9.99
C ASN A 38 3.56 -5.97 -9.02
N LEU A 39 3.10 -6.33 -7.81
CA LEU A 39 3.92 -7.05 -6.82
C LEU A 39 4.40 -8.42 -7.34
N ALA A 40 3.56 -9.13 -8.10
CA ALA A 40 3.93 -10.41 -8.70
C ALA A 40 5.04 -10.28 -9.77
N ARG A 41 5.15 -9.13 -10.44
CA ARG A 41 6.16 -8.87 -11.48
C ARG A 41 7.40 -8.13 -10.94
N GLN A 42 7.21 -7.27 -9.96
CA GLN A 42 8.24 -6.44 -9.34
C GLN A 42 7.93 -6.31 -7.85
N PRO A 43 8.61 -7.06 -6.97
CA PRO A 43 8.30 -7.11 -5.53
C PRO A 43 8.78 -5.89 -4.74
N VAL A 44 9.25 -4.84 -5.42
CA VAL A 44 9.73 -3.60 -4.78
C VAL A 44 8.57 -2.64 -4.57
N VAL A 45 8.45 -2.15 -3.33
CA VAL A 45 7.32 -1.33 -2.91
C VAL A 45 7.74 -0.32 -1.83
N SER A 46 7.24 0.91 -1.87
CA SER A 46 7.65 1.97 -0.93
C SER A 46 6.48 2.43 -0.08
N VAL A 47 6.32 2.01 1.18
CA VAL A 47 5.13 2.28 2.02
C VAL A 47 5.26 3.57 2.85
N HIS A 48 4.31 4.50 2.72
CA HIS A 48 4.11 5.61 3.67
C HIS A 48 2.97 5.33 4.68
N PRO A 49 3.24 5.05 5.95
CA PRO A 49 2.18 4.96 6.96
C PRO A 49 1.51 6.32 7.12
N GLY A 50 0.17 6.36 7.04
CA GLY A 50 -0.60 7.57 7.34
C GLY A 50 -1.04 7.53 8.80
N ILE A 51 -1.04 8.68 9.49
CA ILE A 51 -1.62 8.75 10.83
C ILE A 51 -3.15 8.70 10.70
N GLY A 52 -3.80 7.80 11.44
CA GLY A 52 -5.24 7.86 11.62
C GLY A 52 -5.57 9.07 12.47
N ARG A 53 -6.32 10.02 11.91
CA ARG A 53 -6.90 11.12 12.70
C ARG A 53 -7.81 10.52 13.78
N ARG A 54 -7.47 10.72 15.06
CA ARG A 54 -8.39 10.44 16.17
C ARG A 54 -9.58 11.38 16.05
N CYS A 55 -10.78 10.82 16.11
CA CYS A 55 -11.99 11.61 16.35
C CYS A 55 -12.20 11.58 17.87
N GLY A 56 -12.10 12.73 18.53
CA GLY A 56 -12.31 12.86 19.97
C GLY A 56 -11.23 13.66 20.68
N ASP A 57 -11.20 14.97 20.42
CA ASP A 57 -10.81 15.99 21.41
C ASP A 57 -11.94 17.03 21.34
N SER A 58 -12.88 16.93 22.28
CA SER A 58 -13.95 17.90 22.54
C SER A 58 -14.18 17.89 24.04
#